data_AF-A0A2I1GBP6-F1
#
_entry.id   AF-A0A2I1GBP6-F1
#
_cell.length_a   1.000
_cell.length_b   1.000
_cell.length_c   1.000
_cell.angle_alpha   90.00
_cell.angle_beta   90.00
_cell.angle_gamma   90.00
#
_symmetry.space_group_name_H-M   'P 1'
#
loop_
_entity.id
_entity.type
_entity.pdbx_description
1 polymer ?
#
loop_
_entity_poly.entity_id
_entity_poly.type
_entity_poly.pdbx_seq_one_letter_code
_entity_poly.pdbx_strand_id
1 'polypeptide(L)'
;MATKTATPKTRKPKTNNHVGILEQFLKKHNLLADSTPEQLSKHAPELDALLPPDWMARRCVKVALAKGTENRRLFSKERIEALLPDKRKKNLTIEGRAEFCATAGDAMDIFTHHLDLGPKNKDENEIVAGVSRQSKFRVKLAEGGVNPAIIEEFAKDKKLIQDSNKIQKEQTKKRLANSGKIRIPKHLSSARVLKRIQNMDVSKVPTKEDLVDVIVMLSMRPAEVRSLQINHYEPDPSNIPAWYKEGYSWYCTGYLKSKGEKKENPDPRPFLSMEKNPERARELLTWIQDAIKAKKLRDPVYTESGTRSAWPFNEFLKQEPYKSIPKKLRDYGSKHASRIHGGPKATPQHLKLLTRIALRQESDRLDAGDNYAIGDTESEDNGTESDHNSEPKSESAENDEISEIINMYSY
;
A
#
# COMPACT_ATOMS: atom_id res chain seq x y z
N MET A 1 26.88 -59.69 37.23
CA MET A 1 27.06 -59.67 35.77
C MET A 1 25.91 -60.43 35.14
N ALA A 2 25.02 -59.75 34.42
CA ALA A 2 23.93 -60.36 33.67
C ALA A 2 23.85 -59.66 32.31
N THR A 3 24.20 -60.40 31.27
CA THR A 3 24.22 -60.00 29.86
C THR A 3 22.80 -59.84 29.34
N LYS A 4 22.40 -58.60 29.01
CA LYS A 4 21.18 -58.34 28.22
C LYS A 4 21.53 -58.40 26.74
N THR A 5 21.12 -59.49 26.12
CA THR A 5 21.16 -59.78 24.68
C THR A 5 20.36 -58.72 23.93
N ALA A 6 21.02 -57.98 23.03
CA ALA A 6 20.34 -57.06 22.13
C ALA A 6 19.77 -57.83 20.95
N THR A 7 18.45 -57.99 20.88
CA THR A 7 17.75 -58.38 19.65
C THR A 7 17.87 -57.25 18.62
N PRO A 8 18.40 -57.50 17.41
CA PRO A 8 18.39 -56.51 16.35
C PRO A 8 16.95 -56.33 15.88
N LYS A 9 16.39 -55.12 16.06
CA LYS A 9 15.14 -54.73 15.41
C LYS A 9 15.42 -54.65 13.91
N THR A 10 15.04 -55.69 13.17
CA THR A 10 14.96 -55.67 11.71
C THR A 10 13.98 -54.57 11.31
N ARG A 11 14.50 -53.41 10.91
CA ARG A 11 13.71 -52.41 10.18
C ARG A 11 13.28 -53.08 8.87
N LYS A 12 12.01 -53.45 8.77
CA LYS A 12 11.40 -53.71 7.46
C LYS A 12 11.62 -52.47 6.58
N PRO A 13 12.11 -52.60 5.34
CA PRO A 13 12.24 -51.47 4.46
C PRO A 13 10.85 -50.88 4.23
N LYS A 14 10.65 -49.60 4.54
CA LYS A 14 9.55 -48.82 3.98
C LYS A 14 9.82 -48.77 2.48
N THR A 15 9.26 -49.69 1.72
CA THR A 15 9.20 -49.61 0.26
C THR A 15 8.52 -48.28 -0.08
N ASN A 16 9.29 -47.32 -0.60
CA ASN A 16 8.75 -46.07 -1.12
C ASN A 16 7.82 -46.41 -2.29
N ASN A 17 6.52 -46.50 -2.02
CA ASN A 17 5.48 -46.92 -2.95
C ASN A 17 5.54 -46.15 -4.29
N HIS A 18 5.98 -44.90 -4.26
CA HIS A 18 6.09 -44.03 -5.44
C HIS A 18 7.13 -44.48 -6.48
N VAL A 19 8.22 -45.11 -6.06
CA VAL A 19 9.22 -45.65 -7.02
C VAL A 19 8.65 -46.86 -7.74
N GLY A 20 7.88 -47.71 -7.04
CA GLY A 20 7.16 -48.83 -7.64
C GLY A 20 6.08 -48.37 -8.63
N ILE A 21 5.32 -47.32 -8.30
CA ILE A 21 4.34 -46.69 -9.21
C ILE A 21 5.04 -46.19 -10.47
N LEU A 22 6.18 -45.49 -10.33
CA LEU A 22 6.98 -45.03 -11.46
C LEU A 22 7.45 -46.20 -12.34
N GLU A 23 7.96 -47.28 -11.74
CA GLU A 23 8.46 -48.44 -12.48
C GLU A 23 7.34 -49.15 -13.27
N GLN A 24 6.19 -49.36 -12.64
CA GLN A 24 5.02 -49.91 -13.33
C GLN A 24 4.57 -49.02 -14.48
N PHE A 25 4.56 -47.70 -14.27
CA PHE A 25 4.17 -46.72 -15.28
C PHE A 25 5.08 -46.76 -16.52
N LEU A 26 6.40 -46.77 -16.30
CA LEU A 26 7.36 -46.79 -17.40
C LEU A 26 7.30 -48.09 -18.19
N LYS A 27 7.08 -49.22 -17.50
CA LYS A 27 6.90 -50.53 -18.13
C LYS A 27 5.61 -50.58 -18.94
N LYS A 28 4.51 -50.04 -18.41
CA LYS A 28 3.20 -49.95 -19.10
C LYS A 28 3.31 -49.21 -20.44
N HIS A 29 4.11 -48.15 -20.49
CA HIS A 29 4.23 -47.27 -21.66
C HIS A 29 5.51 -47.49 -22.48
N ASN A 30 6.30 -48.54 -22.18
CA ASN A 30 7.58 -48.84 -22.83
C ASN A 30 8.56 -47.65 -22.86
N LEU A 31 8.59 -46.85 -21.80
CA LEU A 31 9.43 -45.65 -21.70
C LEU A 31 10.81 -45.99 -21.13
N LEU A 32 11.85 -45.66 -21.88
CA LEU A 32 13.25 -45.92 -21.53
C LEU A 32 14.03 -44.63 -21.36
N ALA A 33 15.24 -44.73 -20.82
CA ALA A 33 16.14 -43.58 -20.65
C ALA A 33 16.43 -42.88 -21.97
N ASP A 34 16.38 -43.61 -23.09
CA ASP A 34 16.67 -43.13 -24.43
C ASP A 34 15.44 -42.63 -25.20
N SER A 35 14.24 -42.74 -24.62
CA SER A 35 13.01 -42.18 -25.19
C SER A 35 13.14 -40.68 -25.45
N THR A 36 12.49 -40.19 -26.51
CA THR A 36 12.56 -38.77 -26.85
C THR A 36 11.73 -37.94 -25.85
N PRO A 37 12.07 -36.66 -25.64
CA PRO A 37 11.28 -35.76 -24.81
C PRO A 37 9.78 -35.71 -25.21
N GLU A 38 9.47 -35.79 -26.50
CA GLU A 38 8.09 -35.77 -27.03
C GLU A 38 7.32 -37.03 -26.64
N GLN A 39 7.99 -38.20 -26.70
CA GLN A 39 7.40 -39.46 -26.24
C GLN A 39 7.13 -39.40 -24.73
N LEU A 40 8.06 -38.84 -23.96
CA LEU A 40 7.93 -38.72 -22.50
C LEU A 40 6.81 -37.72 -22.12
N SER A 41 6.71 -36.58 -22.81
CA SER A 41 5.73 -35.54 -22.47
C SER A 41 4.29 -35.97 -22.76
N LYS A 42 4.07 -36.82 -23.76
CA LYS A 42 2.77 -37.42 -24.07
C LYS A 42 2.15 -38.14 -22.87
N HIS A 43 2.98 -38.73 -22.03
CA HIS A 43 2.57 -39.53 -20.88
C HIS A 43 2.67 -38.76 -19.54
N ALA A 44 3.18 -37.53 -19.55
CA ALA A 44 3.32 -36.71 -18.34
C ALA A 44 2.00 -36.47 -17.61
N PRO A 45 0.85 -36.18 -18.27
CA PRO A 45 -0.42 -35.99 -17.56
C PRO A 45 -0.91 -37.24 -16.82
N GLU A 46 -0.67 -38.43 -17.39
CA GLU A 46 -1.08 -39.70 -16.79
C GLU A 46 -0.21 -40.04 -15.57
N LEU A 47 1.11 -39.80 -15.65
CA LEU A 47 2.00 -39.96 -14.49
C LEU A 47 1.64 -38.96 -13.39
N ASP A 48 1.29 -37.73 -13.75
CA ASP A 48 0.89 -36.67 -12.82
C ASP A 48 -0.40 -37.04 -12.05
N ALA A 49 -1.34 -37.73 -12.71
CA ALA A 49 -2.56 -38.21 -12.08
C ALA A 49 -2.37 -39.43 -11.16
N LEU A 50 -1.33 -40.24 -11.41
CA LEU A 50 -1.02 -41.45 -10.63
C LEU A 50 -0.21 -41.15 -9.36
N LEU A 51 0.52 -40.05 -9.34
CA LEU A 51 1.24 -39.63 -8.16
C LEU A 51 0.26 -38.91 -7.21
N PRO A 52 0.31 -39.22 -5.90
CA PRO A 52 -0.41 -38.41 -4.93
C PRO A 52 -0.02 -36.93 -5.09
N PRO A 53 -0.92 -35.99 -4.75
CA PRO A 53 -0.60 -34.56 -4.65
C PRO A 53 0.29 -34.30 -3.42
N ASP A 54 1.40 -35.02 -3.32
CA ASP A 54 2.42 -34.96 -2.29
C ASP A 54 3.77 -34.68 -2.97
N TRP A 55 4.36 -33.53 -2.64
CA TRP A 55 5.67 -33.13 -3.14
C TRP A 55 6.77 -34.17 -2.84
N MET A 56 6.65 -34.95 -1.76
CA MET A 56 7.62 -36.01 -1.44
C MET A 56 7.56 -37.13 -2.47
N ALA A 57 6.36 -37.49 -2.94
CA ALA A 57 6.21 -38.45 -4.02
C ALA A 57 6.89 -37.97 -5.31
N ARG A 58 6.63 -36.72 -5.72
CA ARG A 58 7.26 -36.12 -6.92
C ARG A 58 8.77 -35.99 -6.78
N ARG A 59 9.29 -35.59 -5.60
CA ARG A 59 10.72 -35.51 -5.33
C ARG A 59 11.39 -36.89 -5.35
N CYS A 60 10.79 -37.88 -4.71
CA CYS A 60 11.28 -39.25 -4.74
C CYS A 60 11.37 -39.79 -6.18
N VAL A 61 10.35 -39.53 -6.99
CA VAL A 61 10.33 -39.94 -8.40
C VAL A 61 11.40 -39.19 -9.22
N LYS A 62 11.54 -37.87 -9.06
CA LYS A 62 12.61 -37.09 -9.73
C LYS A 62 14.00 -37.56 -9.34
N VAL A 63 14.23 -37.85 -8.05
CA VAL A 63 15.51 -38.39 -7.56
C VAL A 63 15.77 -39.79 -8.12
N ALA A 64 14.75 -40.65 -8.20
CA ALA A 64 14.88 -41.98 -8.80
C ALA A 64 15.22 -41.91 -10.29
N LEU A 65 14.60 -41.01 -11.05
CA LEU A 65 14.92 -40.79 -12.46
C LEU A 65 16.35 -40.25 -12.66
N ALA A 66 16.81 -39.36 -11.80
CA ALA A 66 18.13 -38.74 -11.89
C ALA A 66 19.28 -39.66 -11.47
N LYS A 67 19.05 -40.53 -10.48
CA LYS A 67 20.07 -41.46 -9.98
C LYS A 67 20.14 -42.76 -10.77
N GLY A 68 19.07 -43.12 -11.49
CA GLY A 68 18.90 -44.47 -12.02
C GLY A 68 18.62 -45.48 -10.88
N THR A 69 18.29 -46.70 -11.26
CA THR A 69 18.20 -47.85 -10.33
C THR A 69 19.17 -48.93 -10.80
N GLU A 70 19.43 -49.97 -10.01
CA GLU A 70 20.35 -51.07 -10.38
C GLU A 70 20.04 -51.68 -11.76
N ASN A 71 18.78 -51.62 -12.20
CA ASN A 71 18.31 -52.16 -13.47
C ASN A 71 17.99 -51.09 -14.54
N ARG A 72 18.32 -49.80 -14.31
CA ARG A 72 17.91 -48.72 -15.22
C ARG A 72 18.90 -47.56 -15.33
N ARG A 73 19.14 -47.14 -16.57
CA ARG A 73 19.91 -45.94 -16.92
C ARG A 73 19.24 -44.67 -16.39
N LEU A 74 20.07 -43.74 -15.92
CA LEU A 74 19.72 -42.40 -15.48
C LEU A 74 19.18 -41.53 -16.63
N PHE A 75 18.16 -40.72 -16.32
CA PHE A 75 17.52 -39.82 -17.28
C PHE A 75 18.25 -38.47 -17.30
N SER A 76 18.39 -37.88 -18.49
CA SER A 76 18.89 -36.50 -18.60
C SER A 76 17.89 -35.52 -17.97
N LYS A 77 18.38 -34.35 -17.55
CA LYS A 77 17.55 -33.31 -16.93
C LYS A 77 16.37 -32.90 -17.83
N GLU A 78 16.60 -32.79 -19.13
CA GLU A 78 15.58 -32.47 -20.14
C GLU A 78 14.51 -33.56 -20.23
N ARG A 79 14.89 -34.85 -20.19
CA ARG A 79 13.96 -35.97 -20.22
C ARG A 79 13.14 -36.09 -18.93
N ILE A 80 13.76 -35.81 -17.78
CA ILE A 80 13.04 -35.72 -16.50
C ILE A 80 12.01 -34.58 -16.55
N GLU A 81 12.40 -33.44 -17.12
CA GLU A 81 11.52 -32.27 -17.25
C GLU A 81 10.41 -32.49 -18.29
N ALA A 82 10.63 -33.31 -19.31
CA ALA A 82 9.58 -33.71 -20.24
C ALA A 82 8.53 -34.63 -19.59
N LEU A 83 8.97 -35.60 -18.77
CA LEU A 83 8.09 -36.57 -18.11
C LEU A 83 7.41 -36.02 -16.84
N LEU A 84 8.10 -35.15 -16.11
CA LEU A 84 7.62 -34.47 -14.91
C LEU A 84 7.90 -32.95 -15.01
N PRO A 85 7.15 -32.25 -15.89
CA PRO A 85 7.35 -30.84 -16.15
C PRO A 85 7.26 -30.03 -14.88
N ASP A 86 8.26 -29.17 -14.69
CA ASP A 86 8.24 -28.22 -13.60
C ASP A 86 7.31 -27.06 -13.97
N LYS A 87 6.01 -27.23 -13.65
CA LYS A 87 4.97 -26.20 -13.88
C LYS A 87 5.31 -24.85 -13.22
N ARG A 88 6.30 -24.82 -12.32
CA ARG A 88 6.80 -23.62 -11.61
C ARG A 88 7.71 -22.71 -12.46
N LYS A 89 8.22 -23.17 -13.61
CA LYS A 89 9.11 -22.39 -14.51
C LYS A 89 8.38 -21.48 -15.51
N LYS A 90 7.05 -21.52 -15.57
CA LYS A 90 6.30 -20.54 -16.36
C LYS A 90 6.48 -19.18 -15.69
N ASN A 91 6.79 -18.13 -16.45
CA ASN A 91 6.87 -16.75 -15.93
C ASN A 91 5.47 -16.28 -15.46
N LEU A 92 5.06 -16.76 -14.29
CA LEU A 92 3.78 -16.42 -13.70
C LEU A 92 3.90 -15.08 -12.99
N THR A 93 2.89 -14.24 -13.19
CA THR A 93 2.65 -13.06 -12.36
C THR A 93 2.42 -13.48 -10.91
N ILE A 94 2.48 -12.52 -9.97
CA ILE A 94 2.19 -12.82 -8.55
C ILE A 94 0.78 -13.41 -8.41
N GLU A 95 -0.16 -12.89 -9.19
CA GLU A 95 -1.53 -13.37 -9.29
C GLU A 95 -1.58 -14.82 -9.82
N GLY A 96 -0.89 -15.10 -10.93
CA GLY A 96 -0.87 -16.46 -11.51
C GLY A 96 -0.20 -17.49 -10.59
N ARG A 97 0.82 -17.09 -9.83
CA ARG A 97 1.42 -17.96 -8.79
C ARG A 97 0.42 -18.28 -7.69
N ALA A 98 -0.34 -17.28 -7.24
CA ALA A 98 -1.31 -17.45 -6.16
C ALA A 98 -2.50 -18.30 -6.59
N GLU A 99 -3.02 -18.08 -7.80
CA GLU A 99 -4.07 -18.89 -8.40
C GLU A 99 -3.65 -20.35 -8.55
N PHE A 100 -2.42 -20.59 -9.03
CA PHE A 100 -1.85 -21.93 -9.08
C PHE A 100 -1.81 -22.58 -7.69
N CYS A 101 -1.29 -21.87 -6.68
CA CYS A 101 -1.22 -22.38 -5.31
C CYS A 101 -2.61 -22.66 -4.70
N ALA A 102 -3.63 -21.88 -5.08
CA ALA A 102 -4.98 -22.05 -4.58
C ALA A 102 -5.72 -23.24 -5.22
N THR A 103 -5.43 -23.53 -6.50
CA THR A 103 -6.21 -24.49 -7.29
C THR A 103 -5.53 -25.85 -7.44
N ALA A 104 -4.21 -25.88 -7.58
CA ALA A 104 -3.46 -27.08 -7.96
C ALA A 104 -2.13 -27.26 -7.21
N GLY A 105 -1.67 -26.23 -6.49
CA GLY A 105 -0.43 -26.24 -5.75
C GLY A 105 -0.59 -26.70 -4.30
N ASP A 106 0.54 -26.98 -3.66
CA ASP A 106 0.60 -27.38 -2.25
C ASP A 106 1.34 -26.35 -1.37
N ALA A 107 1.50 -26.66 -0.08
CA ALA A 107 2.21 -25.79 0.88
C ALA A 107 3.66 -25.51 0.48
N MET A 108 4.33 -26.43 -0.21
CA MET A 108 5.71 -26.25 -0.66
C MET A 108 5.78 -25.39 -1.93
N ASP A 109 4.77 -25.44 -2.80
CA ASP A 109 4.63 -24.50 -3.91
C ASP A 109 4.46 -23.06 -3.40
N ILE A 110 3.66 -22.88 -2.34
CA ILE A 110 3.52 -21.60 -1.63
C ILE A 110 4.88 -21.12 -1.10
N PHE A 111 5.60 -21.98 -0.38
CA PHE A 111 6.92 -21.65 0.16
C PHE A 111 7.93 -21.30 -0.93
N THR A 112 7.98 -22.09 -2.00
CA THR A 112 8.91 -21.87 -3.12
C THR A 112 8.62 -20.54 -3.83
N HIS A 113 7.35 -20.28 -4.16
CA HIS A 113 6.97 -19.01 -4.77
C HIS A 113 7.18 -17.82 -3.83
N HIS A 114 7.01 -18.00 -2.52
CA HIS A 114 7.34 -16.98 -1.54
C HIS A 114 8.83 -16.64 -1.54
N LEU A 115 9.72 -17.64 -1.54
CA LEU A 115 11.17 -17.45 -1.62
C LEU A 115 11.59 -16.75 -2.92
N ASP A 116 11.07 -17.20 -4.05
CA ASP A 116 11.35 -16.60 -5.37
C ASP A 116 10.96 -15.11 -5.43
N LEU A 117 9.88 -14.73 -4.74
CA LEU A 117 9.39 -13.35 -4.70
C LEU A 117 10.15 -12.47 -3.70
N GLY A 118 10.99 -13.09 -2.86
CA GLY A 118 11.81 -12.42 -1.86
C GLY A 118 12.86 -11.49 -2.44
N PRO A 119 13.73 -10.94 -1.59
CA PRO A 119 14.82 -10.07 -2.02
C PRO A 119 15.88 -10.87 -2.76
N LYS A 120 16.30 -10.34 -3.92
CA LYS A 120 17.33 -10.98 -4.75
C LYS A 120 18.75 -10.77 -4.23
N ASN A 121 18.95 -9.75 -3.41
CA ASN A 121 20.23 -9.40 -2.82
C ASN A 121 20.01 -8.70 -1.47
N LYS A 122 21.11 -8.29 -0.82
CA LYS A 122 21.09 -7.64 0.50
C LYS A 122 20.89 -6.11 0.44
N ASP A 123 20.61 -5.54 -0.72
CA ASP A 123 20.34 -4.10 -0.85
C ASP A 123 19.05 -3.72 -0.10
N GLU A 124 19.07 -2.60 0.62
CA GLU A 124 17.94 -2.14 1.41
C GLU A 124 16.66 -1.95 0.58
N ASN A 125 16.77 -1.38 -0.63
CA ASN A 125 15.61 -1.15 -1.48
C ASN A 125 15.06 -2.47 -2.01
N GLU A 126 15.94 -3.43 -2.32
CA GLU A 126 15.53 -4.76 -2.75
C GLU A 126 14.89 -5.58 -1.61
N ILE A 127 15.37 -5.42 -0.37
CA ILE A 127 14.71 -5.99 0.83
C ILE A 127 13.28 -5.44 0.95
N VAL A 128 13.10 -4.13 0.82
CA VAL A 128 11.77 -3.50 0.86
C VAL A 128 10.88 -3.96 -0.30
N ALA A 129 11.42 -4.00 -1.52
CA ALA A 129 10.68 -4.44 -2.70
C ALA A 129 10.29 -5.93 -2.64
N GLY A 130 11.21 -6.80 -2.21
CA GLY A 130 10.99 -8.23 -2.03
C GLY A 130 9.89 -8.54 -1.02
N VAL A 131 9.96 -7.93 0.16
CA VAL A 131 8.92 -8.08 1.19
C VAL A 131 7.55 -7.58 0.69
N SER A 132 7.53 -6.51 -0.10
CA SER A 132 6.30 -6.01 -0.73
C SER A 132 5.69 -7.03 -1.70
N ARG A 133 6.50 -7.64 -2.57
CA ARG A 133 6.06 -8.70 -3.49
C ARG A 133 5.50 -9.92 -2.73
N GLN A 134 6.21 -10.38 -1.70
CA GLN A 134 5.75 -11.46 -0.83
C GLN A 134 4.45 -11.14 -0.10
N SER A 135 4.28 -9.88 0.33
CA SER A 135 3.03 -9.43 0.97
C SER A 135 1.86 -9.46 0.00
N LYS A 136 2.07 -8.97 -1.24
CA LYS A 136 1.06 -9.04 -2.29
C LYS A 136 0.65 -10.48 -2.60
N PHE A 137 1.62 -11.39 -2.64
CA PHE A 137 1.39 -12.82 -2.83
C PHE A 137 0.51 -13.41 -1.72
N ARG A 138 0.80 -13.12 -0.44
CA ARG A 138 -0.04 -13.57 0.69
C ARG A 138 -1.50 -13.09 0.58
N VAL A 139 -1.71 -11.82 0.19
CA VAL A 139 -3.07 -11.29 -0.01
C VAL A 139 -3.79 -12.05 -1.11
N LYS A 140 -3.10 -12.34 -2.22
CA LYS A 140 -3.68 -13.10 -3.33
C LYS A 140 -3.97 -14.57 -2.98
N LEU A 141 -3.13 -15.20 -2.15
CA LEU A 141 -3.42 -16.54 -1.62
C LEU A 141 -4.69 -16.55 -0.76
N ALA A 142 -4.86 -15.54 0.10
CA ALA A 142 -6.06 -15.41 0.93
C ALA A 142 -7.32 -15.16 0.09
N GLU A 143 -7.23 -14.28 -0.92
CA GLU A 143 -8.32 -14.06 -1.90
C GLU A 143 -8.67 -15.35 -2.68
N GLY A 144 -7.68 -16.21 -2.93
CA GLY A 144 -7.86 -17.53 -3.54
C GLY A 144 -8.39 -18.62 -2.59
N GLY A 145 -8.70 -18.30 -1.34
CA GLY A 145 -9.26 -19.27 -0.38
C GLY A 145 -8.24 -20.18 0.31
N VAL A 146 -6.94 -19.89 0.21
CA VAL A 146 -5.91 -20.68 0.92
C VAL A 146 -6.03 -20.45 2.43
N ASN A 147 -5.94 -21.54 3.21
CA ASN A 147 -6.08 -21.49 4.66
C ASN A 147 -5.06 -20.50 5.30
N PRO A 148 -5.52 -19.54 6.12
CA PRO A 148 -4.65 -18.57 6.79
C PRO A 148 -3.48 -19.19 7.59
N ALA A 149 -3.68 -20.36 8.21
CA ALA A 149 -2.62 -21.04 8.96
C ALA A 149 -1.47 -21.48 8.04
N ILE A 150 -1.78 -21.98 6.83
CA ILE A 150 -0.78 -22.36 5.82
C ILE A 150 -0.04 -21.12 5.32
N ILE A 151 -0.75 -20.00 5.11
CA ILE A 151 -0.13 -18.74 4.69
C ILE A 151 0.84 -18.22 5.77
N GLU A 152 0.44 -18.28 7.04
CA GLU A 152 1.28 -17.85 8.17
C GLU A 152 2.54 -18.71 8.30
N GLU A 153 2.44 -20.02 8.10
CA GLU A 153 3.57 -20.94 8.23
C GLU A 153 4.54 -20.87 7.03
N PHE A 154 4.01 -20.89 5.80
CA PHE A 154 4.83 -21.09 4.59
C PHE A 154 5.12 -19.81 3.79
N ALA A 155 4.38 -18.71 4.03
CA ALA A 155 4.52 -17.48 3.24
C ALA A 155 4.86 -16.24 4.09
N LYS A 156 5.27 -16.40 5.35
CA LYS A 156 5.54 -15.29 6.25
C LYS A 156 6.86 -15.42 7.02
N ASP A 157 7.91 -14.81 6.45
CA ASP A 157 9.15 -14.56 7.17
C ASP A 157 9.03 -13.35 8.10
N LYS A 158 8.84 -13.60 9.40
CA LYS A 158 8.71 -12.54 10.42
C LYS A 158 9.97 -11.69 10.54
N LYS A 159 11.16 -12.30 10.44
CA LYS A 159 12.44 -11.60 10.63
C LYS A 159 12.69 -10.64 9.48
N LEU A 160 12.51 -11.12 8.25
CA LEU A 160 12.67 -10.29 7.05
C LEU A 160 11.67 -9.12 7.01
N ILE A 161 10.43 -9.34 7.45
CA ILE A 161 9.42 -8.28 7.58
C ILE A 161 9.87 -7.23 8.60
N GLN A 162 10.41 -7.64 9.76
CA GLN A 162 10.91 -6.72 10.77
C GLN A 162 12.09 -5.88 10.24
N ASP A 163 13.04 -6.51 9.56
CA ASP A 163 14.19 -5.83 8.96
C ASP A 163 13.74 -4.81 7.91
N SER A 164 12.82 -5.19 7.03
CA SER A 164 12.22 -4.28 6.03
C SER A 164 11.51 -3.09 6.68
N ASN A 165 10.75 -3.32 7.76
CA ASN A 165 10.08 -2.25 8.49
C ASN A 165 11.09 -1.30 9.16
N LYS A 166 12.19 -1.83 9.70
CA LYS A 166 13.26 -1.04 10.29
C LYS A 166 13.93 -0.15 9.23
N ILE A 167 14.28 -0.71 8.08
CA ILE A 167 14.83 0.02 6.92
C ILE A 167 13.89 1.16 6.52
N GLN A 168 12.60 0.87 6.33
CA GLN A 168 11.62 1.90 5.97
C GLN A 168 11.50 3.00 7.04
N LYS A 169 11.54 2.66 8.33
CA LYS A 169 11.51 3.62 9.44
C LYS A 169 12.76 4.51 9.43
N GLU A 170 13.95 3.93 9.25
CA GLU A 170 15.20 4.66 9.17
C GLU A 170 15.28 5.57 7.95
N GLN A 171 14.90 5.08 6.77
CA GLN A 171 14.80 5.89 5.55
C GLN A 171 13.84 7.06 5.75
N THR A 172 12.74 6.84 6.47
CA THR A 172 11.77 7.89 6.76
C THR A 172 12.34 8.92 7.74
N LYS A 173 13.02 8.49 8.81
CA LYS A 173 13.75 9.39 9.72
C LYS A 173 14.83 10.19 9.00
N LYS A 174 15.62 9.55 8.12
CA LYS A 174 16.63 10.23 7.29
C LYS A 174 15.98 11.27 6.37
N ARG A 175 14.85 10.95 5.73
CA ARG A 175 14.09 11.92 4.95
C ARG A 175 13.60 13.09 5.80
N LEU A 176 13.13 12.83 7.03
CA LEU A 176 12.71 13.89 7.96
C LEU A 176 13.89 14.77 8.37
N ALA A 177 15.02 14.18 8.74
CA ALA A 177 16.24 14.92 9.12
C ALA A 177 16.83 15.72 7.94
N ASN A 178 16.84 15.14 6.73
CA ASN A 178 17.34 15.78 5.51
C ASN A 178 16.30 16.71 4.87
N SER A 179 15.06 16.74 5.37
CA SER A 179 14.00 17.61 4.86
C SER A 179 14.08 19.04 5.38
N GLY A 180 15.26 19.47 5.83
CA GLY A 180 15.59 20.87 6.06
C GLY A 180 14.96 21.74 4.97
N LYS A 181 13.85 22.37 5.35
CA LYS A 181 12.92 23.15 4.52
C LYS A 181 12.49 22.46 3.22
N ILE A 182 11.40 21.67 3.27
CA ILE A 182 10.56 21.54 2.07
C ILE A 182 10.05 22.94 1.74
N ARG A 183 10.78 23.64 0.86
CA ARG A 183 10.35 24.95 0.38
C ARG A 183 9.08 24.73 -0.42
N ILE A 184 7.96 25.19 0.14
CA ILE A 184 6.70 25.24 -0.60
C ILE A 184 6.95 26.21 -1.76
N PRO A 185 6.74 25.78 -3.02
CA PRO A 185 6.85 26.66 -4.17
C PRO A 185 6.02 27.92 -3.95
N LYS A 186 6.52 29.10 -4.32
CA LYS A 186 5.80 30.38 -4.11
C LYS A 186 4.37 30.33 -4.66
N HIS A 187 4.17 29.66 -5.79
CA HIS A 187 2.86 29.49 -6.42
C HIS A 187 1.89 28.58 -5.65
N LEU A 188 2.41 27.73 -4.76
CA LEU A 188 1.65 26.85 -3.87
C LEU A 188 1.65 27.36 -2.42
N SER A 189 2.05 28.61 -2.16
CA SER A 189 1.96 29.21 -0.83
C SER A 189 0.49 29.38 -0.40
N SER A 190 0.26 29.39 0.92
CA SER A 190 -1.10 29.47 1.47
C SER A 190 -1.88 30.66 0.90
N ALA A 191 -1.27 31.86 0.93
CA ALA A 191 -1.90 33.10 0.46
C ALA A 191 -2.25 33.09 -1.04
N ARG A 192 -1.39 32.54 -1.90
CA ARG A 192 -1.66 32.52 -3.35
C ARG A 192 -2.74 31.52 -3.71
N VAL A 193 -2.69 30.33 -3.12
CA VAL A 193 -3.71 29.29 -3.31
C VAL A 193 -5.07 29.79 -2.81
N LEU A 194 -5.12 30.39 -1.61
CA LEU A 194 -6.37 30.93 -1.06
C LEU A 194 -6.94 32.05 -1.93
N LYS A 195 -6.09 32.96 -2.42
CA LYS A 195 -6.53 34.02 -3.35
C LYS A 195 -7.12 33.44 -4.63
N ARG A 196 -6.57 32.37 -5.19
CA ARG A 196 -7.15 31.72 -6.38
C ARG A 196 -8.48 31.07 -6.06
N ILE A 197 -8.58 30.30 -4.98
CA ILE A 197 -9.81 29.64 -4.52
C ILE A 197 -10.96 30.65 -4.35
N GLN A 198 -10.69 31.79 -3.71
CA GLN A 198 -11.68 32.86 -3.51
C GLN A 198 -12.20 33.46 -4.82
N ASN A 199 -11.37 33.46 -5.86
CA ASN A 199 -11.70 34.03 -7.17
C ASN A 199 -12.18 32.98 -8.19
N MET A 200 -12.33 31.70 -7.80
CA MET A 200 -12.80 30.65 -8.70
C MET A 200 -14.24 30.89 -9.14
N ASP A 201 -14.46 30.84 -10.45
CA ASP A 201 -15.77 30.99 -11.08
C ASP A 201 -16.28 29.63 -11.55
N VAL A 202 -17.21 29.05 -10.77
CA VAL A 202 -17.78 27.72 -11.02
C VAL A 202 -18.68 27.66 -12.26
N SER A 203 -19.02 28.81 -12.86
CA SER A 203 -19.74 28.85 -14.14
C SER A 203 -18.87 28.49 -15.34
N LYS A 204 -17.55 28.57 -15.19
CA LYS A 204 -16.57 28.27 -16.25
C LYS A 204 -16.12 26.82 -16.21
N VAL A 205 -15.47 26.37 -17.28
CA VAL A 205 -14.81 25.06 -17.30
C VAL A 205 -13.53 25.14 -16.45
N PRO A 206 -13.32 24.25 -15.47
CA PRO A 206 -12.13 24.30 -14.63
C PRO A 206 -10.88 23.99 -15.43
N THR A 207 -9.80 24.65 -15.05
CA THR A 207 -8.45 24.44 -15.56
C THR A 207 -7.70 23.38 -14.74
N LYS A 208 -6.48 23.05 -15.19
CA LYS A 208 -5.57 22.21 -14.38
C LYS A 208 -5.07 22.93 -13.12
N GLU A 209 -4.99 24.27 -13.12
CA GLU A 209 -4.62 25.04 -11.93
C GLU A 209 -5.71 24.93 -10.88
N ASP A 210 -6.98 25.08 -11.27
CA ASP A 210 -8.13 24.90 -10.38
C ASP A 210 -8.13 23.51 -9.73
N LEU A 211 -7.82 22.47 -10.51
CA LEU A 211 -7.66 21.11 -9.99
C LEU A 211 -6.56 21.02 -8.92
N VAL A 212 -5.40 21.65 -9.15
CA VAL A 212 -4.29 21.65 -8.18
C VAL A 212 -4.70 22.38 -6.90
N ASP A 213 -5.33 23.55 -7.03
CA ASP A 213 -5.77 24.34 -5.90
C ASP A 213 -6.82 23.63 -5.08
N VAL A 214 -7.82 22.97 -5.70
CA VAL A 214 -8.82 22.17 -4.98
C VAL A 214 -8.20 20.95 -4.30
N ILE A 215 -7.18 20.31 -4.90
CA ILE A 215 -6.42 19.23 -4.25
C ILE A 215 -5.69 19.74 -2.99
N VAL A 216 -5.04 20.91 -3.09
CA VAL A 216 -4.34 21.55 -1.96
C VAL A 216 -5.35 22.00 -0.89
N MET A 217 -6.42 22.68 -1.28
CA MET A 217 -7.50 23.15 -0.40
C MET A 217 -8.02 22.04 0.51
N LEU A 218 -8.35 20.89 -0.07
CA LEU A 218 -8.93 19.74 0.63
C LEU A 218 -7.89 18.80 1.23
N SER A 219 -6.59 19.08 1.05
CA SER A 219 -5.50 18.20 1.47
C SER A 219 -5.71 16.76 0.96
N MET A 220 -6.27 16.59 -0.24
CA MET A 220 -6.67 15.28 -0.75
C MET A 220 -5.60 14.64 -1.62
N ARG A 221 -5.67 13.32 -1.77
CA ARG A 221 -4.85 12.63 -2.77
C ARG A 221 -5.48 12.89 -4.13
N PRO A 222 -4.69 12.99 -5.20
CA PRO A 222 -5.24 13.04 -6.55
C PRO A 222 -6.20 11.88 -6.87
N ALA A 223 -5.93 10.69 -6.32
CA ALA A 223 -6.80 9.52 -6.46
C ALA A 223 -8.15 9.63 -5.73
N GLU A 224 -8.26 10.54 -4.76
CA GLU A 224 -9.50 10.78 -4.02
C GLU A 224 -10.42 11.77 -4.75
N VAL A 225 -9.96 12.45 -5.81
CA VAL A 225 -10.73 13.52 -6.51
C VAL A 225 -12.11 13.04 -6.93
N ARG A 226 -12.25 11.80 -7.40
CA ARG A 226 -13.55 11.26 -7.85
C ARG A 226 -14.45 10.74 -6.74
N SER A 227 -13.86 10.32 -5.63
CA SER A 227 -14.56 9.56 -4.59
C SER A 227 -14.84 10.37 -3.34
N LEU A 228 -14.02 11.40 -3.07
CA LEU A 228 -14.18 12.25 -1.90
C LEU A 228 -15.53 12.97 -1.97
N GLN A 229 -16.24 12.97 -0.85
CA GLN A 229 -17.48 13.71 -0.66
C GLN A 229 -17.39 14.51 0.62
N ILE A 230 -18.11 15.64 0.67
CA ILE A 230 -18.23 16.51 1.83
C ILE A 230 -19.73 16.60 2.12
N ASN A 231 -20.15 16.05 3.24
CA ASN A 231 -21.55 15.90 3.58
C ASN A 231 -21.83 16.54 4.94
N HIS A 232 -23.01 17.14 5.06
CA HIS A 232 -23.53 17.59 6.34
C HIS A 232 -24.08 16.38 7.10
N TYR A 233 -23.81 16.32 8.39
CA TYR A 233 -24.28 15.27 9.28
C TYR A 233 -24.85 15.89 10.55
N GLU A 234 -26.14 15.65 10.76
CA GLU A 234 -26.85 15.92 12.01
C GLU A 234 -27.25 14.57 12.60
N PRO A 235 -26.54 14.08 13.64
CA PRO A 235 -26.92 12.83 14.28
C PRO A 235 -28.18 13.03 15.11
N ASP A 236 -28.98 11.97 15.21
CA ASP A 236 -30.05 11.91 16.21
C ASP A 236 -29.41 11.93 17.61
N PRO A 237 -29.77 12.89 18.49
CA PRO A 237 -29.26 12.92 19.87
C PRO A 237 -29.50 11.62 20.65
N SER A 238 -30.52 10.84 20.25
CA SER A 238 -30.88 9.57 20.88
C SER A 238 -30.01 8.40 20.39
N ASN A 239 -29.27 8.57 19.29
CA ASN A 239 -28.45 7.53 18.68
C ASN A 239 -27.25 8.13 17.94
N ILE A 240 -26.31 8.68 18.71
CA ILE A 240 -25.09 9.29 18.18
C ILE A 240 -24.11 8.18 17.74
N PRO A 241 -23.72 8.11 16.46
CA PRO A 241 -22.75 7.11 16.01
C PRO A 241 -21.40 7.27 16.70
N ALA A 242 -20.72 6.16 17.00
CA ALA A 242 -19.42 6.16 17.70
C ALA A 242 -18.30 6.93 16.96
N TRP A 243 -18.42 7.15 15.65
CA TRP A 243 -17.46 7.95 14.87
C TRP A 243 -17.74 9.46 14.90
N TYR A 244 -18.95 9.87 15.33
CA TYR A 244 -19.34 11.28 15.39
C TYR A 244 -18.53 11.99 16.47
N LYS A 245 -18.16 13.23 16.16
CA LYS A 245 -17.47 14.11 17.09
C LYS A 245 -18.31 15.35 17.31
N GLU A 246 -18.65 15.57 18.57
CA GLU A 246 -19.31 16.80 18.99
C GLU A 246 -18.49 18.03 18.56
N GLY A 247 -19.19 19.08 18.14
CA GLY A 247 -18.57 20.28 17.55
C GLY A 247 -18.29 20.21 16.05
N TYR A 248 -18.58 19.09 15.37
CA TYR A 248 -18.50 18.99 13.91
C TYR A 248 -19.84 18.61 13.30
N SER A 249 -20.31 19.42 12.34
CA SER A 249 -21.51 19.15 11.54
C SER A 249 -21.20 18.74 10.09
N TRP A 250 -19.94 18.81 9.66
CA TRP A 250 -19.52 18.46 8.30
C TRP A 250 -18.42 17.41 8.31
N TYR A 251 -18.58 16.39 7.46
CA TYR A 251 -17.67 15.25 7.38
C TYR A 251 -17.32 14.90 5.95
N CYS A 252 -16.13 14.33 5.78
CA CYS A 252 -15.64 13.75 4.55
C CYS A 252 -15.82 12.24 4.53
N THR A 253 -16.31 11.72 3.41
CA THR A 253 -16.36 10.28 3.08
C THR A 253 -15.63 10.00 1.76
N GLY A 254 -15.47 8.73 1.39
CA GLY A 254 -14.86 8.34 0.11
C GLY A 254 -13.35 8.65 -0.02
N TYR A 255 -12.67 8.93 1.10
CA TYR A 255 -11.22 9.01 1.16
C TYR A 255 -10.58 7.61 1.05
N LEU A 256 -9.34 7.53 0.56
CA LEU A 256 -8.69 6.26 0.23
C LEU A 256 -7.68 5.80 1.29
N LYS A 257 -7.24 4.54 1.15
CA LYS A 257 -6.24 3.81 1.97
C LYS A 257 -6.70 3.31 3.34
N SER A 258 -8.00 3.14 3.55
CA SER A 258 -8.52 2.26 4.61
C SER A 258 -8.19 0.79 4.30
N LYS A 259 -8.12 -0.05 5.34
CA LYS A 259 -7.78 -1.49 5.26
C LYS A 259 -8.90 -2.32 5.89
N GLY A 260 -9.04 -3.57 5.47
CA GLY A 260 -10.04 -4.51 6.00
C GLY A 260 -11.47 -4.06 5.67
N GLU A 261 -12.41 -4.36 6.57
CA GLU A 261 -13.83 -3.98 6.47
C GLU A 261 -14.03 -2.47 6.24
N LYS A 262 -13.18 -1.64 6.86
CA LYS A 262 -13.18 -0.18 6.67
C LYS A 262 -12.78 0.29 5.27
N LYS A 263 -12.28 -0.60 4.40
CA LYS A 263 -12.04 -0.27 2.98
C LYS A 263 -13.34 -0.17 2.20
N GLU A 264 -14.33 -0.99 2.56
CA GLU A 264 -15.62 -1.02 1.87
C GLU A 264 -16.52 0.10 2.40
N ASN A 265 -16.55 0.30 3.71
CA ASN A 265 -17.27 1.41 4.36
C ASN A 265 -16.36 2.15 5.36
N PRO A 266 -15.57 3.13 4.90
CA PRO A 266 -14.76 3.94 5.80
C PRO A 266 -15.62 4.90 6.62
N ASP A 267 -15.40 4.94 7.93
CA ASP A 267 -16.07 5.88 8.85
C ASP A 267 -15.93 7.33 8.36
N PRO A 268 -16.98 8.17 8.41
CA PRO A 268 -16.87 9.60 8.11
C PRO A 268 -15.78 10.27 8.97
N ARG A 269 -15.06 11.23 8.40
CA ARG A 269 -14.01 11.99 9.10
C ARG A 269 -14.35 13.47 9.15
N PRO A 270 -14.13 14.18 10.26
CA PRO A 270 -14.44 15.60 10.33
C PRO A 270 -13.82 16.41 9.18
N PHE A 271 -14.58 17.36 8.64
CA PHE A 271 -14.12 18.24 7.58
C PHE A 271 -13.17 19.31 8.14
N LEU A 272 -12.00 19.47 7.51
CA LEU A 272 -11.06 20.57 7.75
C LEU A 272 -10.30 20.86 6.45
N SER A 273 -10.36 22.09 5.97
CA SER A 273 -9.78 22.51 4.70
C SER A 273 -9.29 23.96 4.74
N MET A 274 -8.58 24.41 3.70
CA MET A 274 -8.21 25.83 3.58
C MET A 274 -9.43 26.75 3.39
N GLU A 275 -10.40 26.31 2.58
CA GLU A 275 -11.70 26.97 2.49
C GLU A 275 -12.52 26.61 3.73
N LYS A 276 -12.87 27.62 4.53
CA LYS A 276 -13.55 27.43 5.81
C LYS A 276 -15.03 27.14 5.62
N ASN A 277 -15.64 27.67 4.55
CA ASN A 277 -17.04 27.39 4.26
C ASN A 277 -17.17 25.99 3.63
N PRO A 278 -17.75 25.00 4.33
CA PRO A 278 -17.86 23.63 3.83
C PRO A 278 -18.77 23.52 2.61
N GLU A 279 -19.77 24.38 2.46
CA GLU A 279 -20.65 24.40 1.28
C GLU A 279 -19.90 24.85 0.05
N ARG A 280 -19.10 25.91 0.18
CA ARG A 280 -18.23 26.40 -0.90
C ARG A 280 -17.18 25.36 -1.27
N ALA A 281 -16.55 24.73 -0.28
CA ALA A 281 -15.58 23.66 -0.52
C ALA A 281 -16.22 22.45 -1.25
N ARG A 282 -17.45 22.09 -0.88
CA ARG A 282 -18.25 21.04 -1.55
C ARG A 282 -18.61 21.44 -2.99
N GLU A 283 -19.01 22.68 -3.21
CA GLU A 283 -19.32 23.22 -4.54
C GLU A 283 -18.08 23.13 -5.47
N LEU A 284 -16.93 23.62 -5.01
CA LEU A 284 -15.68 23.58 -5.78
C LEU A 284 -15.22 22.13 -6.08
N LEU A 285 -15.37 21.22 -5.11
CA LEU A 285 -15.08 19.80 -5.33
C LEU A 285 -16.00 19.20 -6.41
N THR A 286 -17.29 19.47 -6.31
CA THR A 286 -18.31 18.95 -7.24
C THR A 286 -18.07 19.50 -8.65
N TRP A 287 -17.75 20.79 -8.78
CA TRP A 287 -17.40 21.44 -10.03
C TRP A 287 -16.23 20.75 -10.74
N ILE A 288 -15.14 20.45 -10.02
CA ILE A 288 -14.01 19.68 -10.55
C ILE A 288 -14.43 18.26 -10.96
N GLN A 289 -15.19 17.57 -10.10
CA GLN A 289 -15.65 16.20 -10.36
C GLN A 289 -16.52 16.12 -11.61
N ASP A 290 -17.44 17.05 -11.79
CA ASP A 290 -18.38 17.05 -12.91
C ASP A 290 -17.68 17.42 -14.23
N ALA A 291 -16.69 18.32 -14.20
CA ALA A 291 -15.85 18.56 -15.36
C ALA A 291 -15.03 17.34 -15.78
N ILE A 292 -14.54 16.54 -14.82
CA ILE A 292 -13.86 15.26 -15.11
C ILE A 292 -14.85 14.24 -15.68
N LYS A 293 -16.03 14.08 -15.08
CA LYS A 293 -17.09 13.18 -15.59
C LYS A 293 -17.49 13.56 -17.01
N ALA A 294 -17.63 14.85 -17.29
CA ALA A 294 -17.94 15.41 -18.61
C ALA A 294 -16.75 15.40 -19.58
N LYS A 295 -15.58 14.87 -19.16
CA LYS A 295 -14.32 14.85 -19.93
C LYS A 295 -13.81 16.22 -20.39
N LYS A 296 -14.28 17.30 -19.75
CA LYS A 296 -13.82 18.69 -19.97
C LYS A 296 -12.51 18.98 -19.24
N LEU A 297 -12.23 18.25 -18.17
CA LEU A 297 -10.98 18.29 -17.41
C LEU A 297 -10.38 16.87 -17.35
N ARG A 298 -9.06 16.76 -17.55
CA ARG A 298 -8.38 15.46 -17.46
C ARG A 298 -8.30 14.99 -16.00
N ASP A 299 -8.63 13.73 -15.79
CA ASP A 299 -8.46 13.05 -14.51
C ASP A 299 -6.95 12.98 -14.13
N PRO A 300 -6.59 13.26 -12.86
CA PRO A 300 -5.18 13.26 -12.45
C PRO A 300 -4.56 11.86 -12.29
N VAL A 301 -5.36 10.79 -12.34
CA VAL A 301 -4.95 9.41 -12.10
C VAL A 301 -5.30 8.47 -13.25
N TYR A 302 -6.33 8.77 -14.03
CA TYR A 302 -6.78 7.95 -15.15
C TYR A 302 -6.60 8.64 -16.50
N THR A 303 -6.19 7.89 -17.51
CA THR A 303 -6.16 8.35 -18.89
C THR A 303 -7.56 8.35 -19.50
N GLU A 304 -7.72 8.97 -20.67
CA GLU A 304 -8.97 8.91 -21.44
C GLU A 304 -9.42 7.49 -21.78
N SER A 305 -8.46 6.58 -21.96
CA SER A 305 -8.70 5.14 -22.18
C SER A 305 -9.09 4.37 -20.90
N GLY A 306 -9.22 5.05 -19.75
CA GLY A 306 -9.50 4.42 -18.46
C GLY A 306 -8.30 3.74 -17.81
N THR A 307 -7.11 3.81 -18.42
CA THR A 307 -5.88 3.23 -17.88
C THR A 307 -5.38 4.08 -16.71
N ARG A 308 -5.03 3.44 -15.59
CA ARG A 308 -4.47 4.15 -14.44
C ARG A 308 -3.05 4.65 -14.75
N SER A 309 -2.90 5.94 -14.99
CA SER A 309 -1.61 6.62 -15.16
C SER A 309 -1.65 8.04 -14.60
N ALA A 310 -0.89 8.27 -13.53
CA ALA A 310 -0.69 9.61 -12.97
C ALA A 310 0.45 10.39 -13.68
N TRP A 311 1.06 9.80 -14.72
CA TRP A 311 2.22 10.38 -15.40
C TRP A 311 1.91 11.77 -16.00
N PRO A 312 0.78 12.00 -16.70
CA PRO A 312 0.50 13.32 -17.28
C PRO A 312 0.36 14.43 -16.24
N PHE A 313 -0.31 14.13 -15.12
CA PHE A 313 -0.48 15.08 -14.02
C PHE A 313 0.83 15.33 -13.28
N ASN A 314 1.63 14.29 -13.07
CA ASN A 314 2.96 14.42 -12.49
C ASN A 314 3.89 15.28 -13.37
N GLU A 315 3.84 15.09 -14.68
CA GLU A 315 4.66 15.85 -15.62
C GLU A 315 4.28 17.34 -15.63
N PHE A 316 2.98 17.63 -15.59
CA PHE A 316 2.48 19.01 -15.41
C PHE A 316 3.03 19.67 -14.13
N LEU A 317 3.02 18.96 -13.00
CA LEU A 317 3.47 19.51 -11.71
C LEU A 317 4.98 19.72 -11.61
N LYS A 318 5.80 19.02 -12.41
CA LYS A 318 7.25 19.24 -12.43
C LYS A 318 7.63 20.56 -13.07
N GLN A 319 6.80 21.06 -13.98
CA GLN A 319 7.05 22.32 -14.69
C GLN A 319 6.89 23.52 -13.76
N GLU A 320 7.46 24.66 -14.15
CA GLU A 320 7.12 25.94 -13.54
C GLU A 320 5.64 26.26 -13.75
N PRO A 321 4.94 26.87 -12.77
CA PRO A 321 5.46 27.43 -11.52
C PRO A 321 5.43 26.46 -10.32
N TYR A 322 5.10 25.18 -10.55
CA TYR A 322 4.78 24.23 -9.49
C TYR A 322 6.01 23.54 -8.93
N LYS A 323 6.96 23.08 -9.76
CA LYS A 323 8.19 22.37 -9.33
C LYS A 323 7.93 21.33 -8.22
N SER A 324 6.87 20.55 -8.36
CA SER A 324 6.39 19.63 -7.31
C SER A 324 5.95 18.29 -7.89
N ILE A 325 5.38 17.45 -7.02
CA ILE A 325 4.83 16.13 -7.37
C ILE A 325 3.46 15.95 -6.72
N PRO A 326 2.57 15.11 -7.28
CA PRO A 326 1.20 14.98 -6.80
C PRO A 326 1.08 14.61 -5.32
N LYS A 327 2.04 13.84 -4.78
CA LYS A 327 2.08 13.46 -3.36
C LYS A 327 2.25 14.67 -2.43
N LYS A 328 3.04 15.66 -2.82
CA LYS A 328 3.38 16.82 -1.97
C LYS A 328 2.23 17.83 -1.87
N LEU A 329 1.32 17.88 -2.85
CA LEU A 329 0.17 18.79 -2.82
C LEU A 329 -0.69 18.60 -1.57
N ARG A 330 -0.94 17.33 -1.22
CA ARG A 330 -1.65 16.95 0.00
C ARG A 330 -0.94 17.46 1.26
N ASP A 331 0.38 17.39 1.28
CA ASP A 331 1.20 17.81 2.42
C ASP A 331 1.14 19.33 2.59
N TYR A 332 1.26 20.08 1.49
CA TYR A 332 1.11 21.54 1.49
C TYR A 332 -0.27 21.93 1.99
N GLY A 333 -1.33 21.33 1.43
CA GLY A 333 -2.70 21.57 1.82
C GLY A 333 -2.92 21.39 3.33
N SER A 334 -2.41 20.30 3.88
CA SER A 334 -2.63 19.98 5.30
C SER A 334 -1.93 20.95 6.25
N LYS A 335 -0.78 21.50 5.84
CA LYS A 335 -0.07 22.55 6.58
C LYS A 335 -0.78 23.88 6.48
N HIS A 336 -1.26 24.23 5.29
CA HIS A 336 -2.00 25.47 5.05
C HIS A 336 -3.29 25.47 5.87
N ALA A 337 -4.07 24.40 5.80
CA ALA A 337 -5.28 24.23 6.60
C ALA A 337 -4.97 24.31 8.10
N SER A 338 -3.95 23.60 8.60
CA SER A 338 -3.64 23.65 10.04
C SER A 338 -3.23 25.03 10.53
N ARG A 339 -2.50 25.82 9.73
CA ARG A 339 -2.16 27.20 10.06
C ARG A 339 -3.36 28.14 10.03
N ILE A 340 -4.21 28.02 8.99
CA ILE A 340 -5.44 28.83 8.83
C ILE A 340 -6.42 28.63 10.01
N HIS A 341 -6.48 27.42 10.55
CA HIS A 341 -7.38 27.08 11.65
C HIS A 341 -6.74 27.22 13.04
N GLY A 342 -5.43 26.99 13.16
CA GLY A 342 -4.72 27.12 14.44
C GLY A 342 -4.48 28.57 14.88
N GLY A 343 -4.36 29.49 13.92
CA GLY A 343 -4.07 30.89 14.21
C GLY A 343 -2.61 31.14 14.64
N PRO A 344 -2.26 32.41 14.91
CA PRO A 344 -0.86 32.84 15.07
C PRO A 344 -0.17 32.30 16.33
N LYS A 345 -0.93 31.88 17.35
CA LYS A 345 -0.41 31.40 18.65
C LYS A 345 -0.61 29.88 18.86
N ALA A 346 -0.90 29.13 17.80
CA ALA A 346 -1.13 27.69 17.89
C ALA A 346 0.09 26.95 18.42
N THR A 347 -0.12 26.04 19.38
CA THR A 347 0.94 25.14 19.83
C THR A 347 1.27 24.11 18.74
N PRO A 348 2.51 23.58 18.68
CA PRO A 348 2.86 22.53 17.73
C PRO A 348 1.96 21.28 17.83
N GLN A 349 1.52 20.95 19.04
CA GLN A 349 0.60 19.83 19.29
C GLN A 349 -0.78 20.09 18.66
N HIS A 350 -1.30 21.31 18.80
CA HIS A 350 -2.55 21.71 18.18
C HIS A 350 -2.48 21.70 16.64
N LEU A 351 -1.41 22.26 16.05
CA LEU A 351 -1.19 22.20 14.60
C LEU A 351 -1.07 20.77 14.08
N LYS A 352 -0.42 19.88 14.85
CA LYS A 352 -0.31 18.46 14.53
C LYS A 352 -1.68 17.77 14.53
N LEU A 353 -2.54 18.10 15.50
CA LEU A 353 -3.92 17.61 15.53
C LEU A 353 -4.71 18.08 14.31
N LEU A 354 -4.71 19.38 14.01
CA LEU A 354 -5.40 19.94 12.84
C LEU A 354 -4.89 19.32 11.54
N THR A 355 -3.57 19.13 11.40
CA THR A 355 -2.97 18.47 10.25
C THR A 355 -3.50 17.03 10.08
N ARG A 356 -3.66 16.27 11.17
CA ARG A 356 -4.23 14.92 11.11
C ARG A 356 -5.69 14.94 10.66
N ILE A 357 -6.48 15.91 11.12
CA ILE A 357 -7.89 16.09 10.71
C ILE A 357 -7.97 16.44 9.23
N ALA A 358 -7.20 17.43 8.75
CA ALA A 358 -7.11 17.78 7.32
C ALA A 358 -6.69 16.58 6.45
N LEU A 359 -5.77 15.74 6.95
CA LEU A 359 -5.35 14.52 6.27
C LEU A 359 -6.35 13.36 6.42
N ARG A 360 -7.44 13.51 7.17
CA ARG A 360 -8.42 12.44 7.43
C ARG A 360 -7.75 11.17 7.96
N GLN A 361 -6.79 11.34 8.86
CA GLN A 361 -6.09 10.23 9.50
C GLN A 361 -6.86 9.73 10.73
N GLU A 362 -6.77 8.42 10.97
CA GLU A 362 -7.30 7.80 12.18
C GLU A 362 -6.44 8.23 13.39
N SER A 363 -7.09 8.67 14.47
CA SER A 363 -6.45 9.24 15.67
C SER A 363 -5.48 8.27 16.35
N ASP A 364 -5.78 6.97 16.28
CA ASP A 364 -5.13 5.94 17.10
C ASP A 364 -3.83 5.43 16.46
N ARG A 365 -3.50 5.89 15.25
CA ARG A 365 -2.23 5.57 14.58
C ARG A 365 -1.18 6.59 14.95
N LEU A 366 -0.50 6.35 16.07
CA LEU A 366 0.77 6.99 16.39
C LEU A 366 1.76 6.73 15.22
N ASP A 367 2.51 7.76 14.81
CA ASP A 367 3.60 7.74 13.82
C ASP A 367 3.31 7.90 12.32
N ALA A 368 2.09 7.67 11.79
CA ALA A 368 1.88 7.80 10.33
C ALA A 368 1.84 9.27 9.84
N GLY A 369 1.33 10.18 10.67
CA GLY A 369 1.20 11.61 10.39
C GLY A 369 2.52 12.38 10.46
N ASP A 370 3.48 11.86 11.21
CA ASP A 370 4.78 12.49 11.44
C ASP A 370 5.67 12.48 10.19
N ASN A 371 5.32 11.63 9.21
CA ASN A 371 5.94 11.59 7.88
C ASN A 371 5.55 12.78 6.99
N TYR A 372 4.47 13.49 7.36
CA TYR A 372 3.88 14.59 6.58
C TYR A 372 3.99 15.93 7.31
N ALA A 373 4.09 15.91 8.65
CA ALA A 373 4.40 17.07 9.49
C ALA A 373 5.89 17.43 9.41
N ILE A 374 6.33 17.91 8.23
CA ILE A 374 7.69 18.40 8.01
C ILE A 374 7.73 19.92 8.24
N GLY A 375 8.73 20.38 8.99
CA GLY A 375 8.85 21.72 9.58
C GLY A 375 8.94 22.93 8.65
N ASP A 376 8.93 24.08 9.32
CA ASP A 376 8.65 25.44 8.86
C ASP A 376 9.78 26.10 8.05
N THR A 377 9.38 26.80 6.99
CA THR A 377 9.53 28.27 6.84
C THR A 377 8.72 28.67 5.60
N GLU A 378 7.54 29.26 5.79
CA GLU A 378 7.07 30.22 4.79
C GLU A 378 7.92 31.46 5.01
N SER A 379 8.99 31.63 4.23
CA SER A 379 9.62 32.95 4.15
C SER A 379 8.64 33.83 3.40
N GLU A 380 7.91 34.66 4.14
CA GLU A 380 7.28 35.85 3.57
C GLU A 380 8.42 36.74 3.06
N ASP A 381 8.75 36.62 1.78
CA ASP A 381 9.47 37.69 1.07
C ASP A 381 8.46 38.85 0.96
N ASN A 382 8.29 39.59 2.06
CA ASN A 382 7.73 40.93 2.00
C ASN A 382 8.84 41.80 1.41
N GLY A 383 8.89 41.84 0.07
CA GLY A 383 9.64 42.84 -0.66
C GLY A 383 8.97 44.19 -0.40
N THR A 384 9.40 44.86 0.67
CA THR A 384 9.22 46.29 0.83
C THR A 384 10.57 46.83 1.26
N GLU A 385 11.08 47.76 0.47
CA GLU A 385 12.29 48.51 0.74
C GLU A 385 12.25 49.04 2.17
N SER A 386 13.38 48.88 2.85
CA SER A 386 13.63 49.44 4.16
C SER A 386 13.44 50.94 4.13
N ASP A 387 12.65 51.48 5.05
CA ASP A 387 13.09 52.63 5.82
C ASP A 387 12.32 52.76 7.15
N HIS A 388 13.10 52.96 8.20
CA HIS A 388 12.78 53.49 9.54
C HIS A 388 12.25 52.57 10.66
N ASN A 389 13.19 52.31 11.58
CA ASN A 389 13.11 52.28 13.06
C ASN A 389 11.72 52.44 13.72
N SER A 390 11.36 51.47 14.57
CA SER A 390 11.30 51.63 16.04
C SER A 390 10.59 50.44 16.71
N GLU A 391 11.19 49.90 17.76
CA GLU A 391 10.57 49.01 18.78
C GLU A 391 10.29 49.87 20.06
N PRO A 392 9.60 49.35 21.10
CA PRO A 392 8.21 48.88 21.15
C PRO A 392 7.42 49.64 22.25
N LYS A 393 6.09 49.54 22.27
CA LYS A 393 5.30 49.86 23.48
C LYS A 393 4.27 48.77 23.76
N SER A 394 4.51 48.11 24.88
CA SER A 394 3.57 47.36 25.68
C SER A 394 2.48 48.27 26.22
N GLU A 395 1.22 47.85 26.14
CA GLU A 395 0.22 48.24 27.13
C GLU A 395 -0.80 47.11 27.32
N SER A 396 -0.96 46.76 28.59
CA SER A 396 -1.84 45.78 29.20
C SER A 396 -3.17 46.41 29.61
N ALA A 397 -4.26 45.65 29.53
CA ALA A 397 -5.44 45.61 30.43
C ALA A 397 -6.61 44.98 29.64
N GLU A 398 -6.96 43.74 29.96
CA GLU A 398 -8.12 43.37 30.79
C GLU A 398 -9.44 43.46 30.01
N ASN A 399 -10.06 42.30 29.80
CA ASN A 399 -11.43 42.02 30.27
C ASN A 399 -11.81 40.59 29.87
N ASP A 400 -11.63 39.69 30.84
CA ASP A 400 -12.65 38.77 31.36
C ASP A 400 -13.78 38.38 30.40
N GLU A 401 -13.61 37.26 29.70
CA GLU A 401 -14.73 36.35 29.32
C GLU A 401 -14.29 34.94 28.86
N ILE A 402 -13.02 34.55 29.03
CA ILE A 402 -12.50 33.26 28.53
C ILE A 402 -11.90 32.45 29.69
N SER A 403 -12.73 32.13 30.68
CA SER A 403 -12.36 31.20 31.77
C SER A 403 -13.28 30.00 31.95
N GLU A 404 -14.22 29.75 31.03
CA GLU A 404 -15.13 28.59 31.14
C GLU A 404 -14.89 27.42 30.17
N ILE A 405 -13.83 27.43 29.34
CA ILE A 405 -13.58 26.32 28.37
C ILE A 405 -12.40 25.40 28.77
N ILE A 406 -11.80 25.58 29.95
CA ILE A 406 -10.57 24.85 30.32
C ILE A 406 -10.80 23.52 31.09
N ASN A 407 -12.02 23.14 31.46
CA ASN A 407 -12.20 22.03 32.42
C ASN A 407 -12.83 20.72 31.92
N MET A 408 -12.61 20.30 30.66
CA MET A 408 -13.24 19.06 30.14
C MET A 408 -12.29 17.95 29.64
N TYR A 409 -10.98 18.01 29.91
CA TYR A 409 -10.03 16.96 29.49
C TYR A 409 -9.11 16.42 30.58
N SER A 410 -9.58 16.40 31.82
CA SER A 410 -8.98 15.59 32.88
C SER A 410 -10.00 14.54 33.32
N TYR A 411 -10.02 13.39 32.62
CA TYR A 411 -10.04 12.03 33.18
C TYR A 411 -9.84 11.01 32.05
#